data_AF-A0A3M1S909-F1
#
_entry.id   AF-A0A3M1S909-F1
#
_cell.length_a   1.000
_cell.length_b   1.000
_cell.length_c   1.000
_cell.angle_alpha   90.00
_cell.angle_beta   90.00
_cell.angle_gamma   90.00
#
_symmetry.space_group_name_H-M   'P 1'
#
loop_
_entity.id
_entity.type
_entity.pdbx_description
1 polymer ?
#
loop_
_entity_poly.entity_id
_entity_poly.type
_entity_poly.pdbx_seq_one_letter_code
_entity_poly.pdbx_strand_id
1 'polypeptide(L)'
;MLYNPRSKGRKEHLEKAINIIMQHRSPETPVGVVRNAMRKGEEVILTDLSRIPYEKVDMNSLLIIGNSETFRWKDYMITPRGYSKKYEIRK
;
A
#
# COMPACT_ATOMS: atom_id res chain seq x y z
N MET A 1 -7.39 -1.06 3.47
CA MET A 1 -6.98 0.32 3.10
C MET A 1 -6.94 1.17 4.37
N LEU A 2 -6.03 2.13 4.46
CA LEU A 2 -5.92 3.06 5.59
C LEU A 2 -6.21 4.49 5.11
N TYR A 3 -7.17 5.15 5.78
CA TYR A 3 -7.55 6.54 5.54
C TYR A 3 -6.96 7.45 6.61
N ASN A 4 -6.70 8.72 6.24
CA ASN A 4 -6.04 9.70 7.11
C ASN A 4 -4.81 9.12 7.83
N PRO A 5 -3.92 8.45 7.07
CA PRO A 5 -2.92 7.54 7.63
C PRO A 5 -1.92 8.27 8.53
N ARG A 6 -1.63 9.56 8.28
CA ARG A 6 -0.66 10.33 9.06
C ARG A 6 -1.06 11.80 9.20
N SER A 7 -1.12 12.29 10.44
CA SER A 7 -1.36 13.71 10.74
C SER A 7 -0.21 14.29 11.56
N LYS A 8 -0.15 15.63 11.68
CA LYS A 8 0.92 16.32 12.42
C LYS A 8 1.00 15.92 13.90
N GLY A 9 -0.15 15.73 14.56
CA GLY A 9 -0.23 15.44 16.00
C GLY A 9 -0.22 13.96 16.39
N ARG A 10 -0.22 13.03 15.42
CA ARG A 10 -0.31 11.58 15.65
C ARG A 10 0.55 10.81 14.64
N LYS A 11 1.81 11.24 14.49
CA LYS A 11 2.70 10.75 13.41
C LYS A 11 3.01 9.25 13.56
N GLU A 12 3.03 8.77 14.81
CA GLU A 12 3.37 7.40 15.19
C GLU A 12 2.23 6.39 14.96
N HIS A 13 1.00 6.84 14.71
CA HIS A 13 -0.13 5.94 14.49
C HIS A 13 0.05 5.07 13.25
N LEU A 14 0.61 5.66 12.19
CA LEU A 14 0.87 4.93 10.95
C LEU A 14 1.88 3.81 11.19
N GLU A 15 3.00 4.13 11.82
CA GLU A 15 4.07 3.18 12.12
C GLU A 15 3.58 2.04 13.02
N LYS A 16 2.79 2.36 14.06
CA LYS A 16 2.12 1.34 14.89
C LYS A 16 1.21 0.42 14.07
N ALA A 17 0.40 0.99 13.18
CA ALA A 17 -0.48 0.19 12.32
C ALA A 17 0.34 -0.72 11.38
N ILE A 18 1.40 -0.20 10.76
CA ILE A 18 2.28 -1.00 9.89
C ILE A 18 2.97 -2.11 10.67
N ASN A 19 3.48 -1.83 11.88
CA ASN A 19 4.10 -2.85 12.73
C ASN A 19 3.14 -3.98 13.07
N ILE A 20 1.87 -3.68 13.38
CA ILE A 20 0.84 -4.70 13.61
C ILE A 20 0.57 -5.50 12.33
N ILE A 21 0.45 -4.84 11.18
CA ILE A 21 0.17 -5.52 9.91
C ILE A 21 1.34 -6.44 9.52
N MET A 22 2.58 -6.04 9.78
CA MET A 22 3.79 -6.85 9.52
C MET A 22 3.85 -8.14 10.35
N GLN A 23 3.07 -8.27 11.43
CA GLN A 23 2.92 -9.53 12.15
C GLN A 23 2.12 -10.57 11.35
N HIS A 24 1.37 -10.15 10.33
CA HIS A 24 0.45 -11.00 9.55
C HIS A 24 0.70 -10.99 8.04
N ARG A 25 1.61 -10.15 7.56
CA ARG A 25 1.91 -9.95 6.14
C ARG A 25 3.42 -9.86 5.94
N SER A 26 3.91 -10.34 4.80
CA SER A 26 5.34 -10.30 4.53
C SER A 26 5.81 -8.83 4.36
N PRO A 27 7.05 -8.50 4.76
CA PRO A 27 7.66 -7.19 4.53
C PRO A 27 7.66 -6.73 3.06
N GLU A 28 7.59 -7.68 2.12
CA GLU A 28 7.55 -7.51 0.67
C GLU A 28 6.12 -7.37 0.13
N THR A 29 5.09 -7.38 0.99
CA THR A 29 3.70 -7.19 0.57
C THR A 29 3.56 -5.85 -0.15
N PRO A 30 3.04 -5.80 -1.40
CA PRO A 30 2.91 -4.56 -2.13
C PRO A 30 2.01 -3.55 -1.41
N VAL A 31 2.43 -2.28 -1.42
CA VAL A 31 1.67 -1.15 -0.88
C VAL A 31 1.62 -0.04 -1.92
N GLY A 32 0.41 0.44 -2.19
CA GLY A 32 0.17 1.67 -2.94
C GLY A 32 -0.07 2.83 -1.99
N VAL A 33 0.69 3.91 -2.14
CA VAL A 33 0.43 5.21 -1.51
C VAL A 33 -0.11 6.14 -2.59
N VAL A 34 -1.32 6.64 -2.42
CA VAL A 34 -1.93 7.61 -3.34
C VAL A 34 -2.19 8.90 -2.59
N ARG A 35 -1.46 9.96 -2.94
CA ARG A 35 -1.61 11.29 -2.35
C ARG A 35 -2.35 12.20 -3.31
N ASN A 36 -3.29 13.00 -2.80
CA ASN A 36 -4.10 13.94 -3.59
C ASN A 36 -4.83 13.29 -4.78
N ALA A 37 -5.38 12.09 -4.59
CA ALA A 37 -6.12 11.38 -5.65
C ALA A 37 -7.15 12.28 -6.36
N MET A 38 -7.11 12.30 -7.68
CA MET A 38 -7.94 13.09 -8.61
C MET A 38 -7.87 14.60 -8.37
N ARG A 39 -6.74 15.11 -7.85
CA ARG A 39 -6.51 16.54 -7.61
C ARG A 39 -5.14 16.96 -8.14
N LYS A 40 -4.91 18.28 -8.21
CA LYS A 40 -3.59 18.83 -8.58
C LYS A 40 -2.52 18.33 -7.61
N GLY A 41 -1.41 17.85 -8.17
CA GLY A 41 -0.30 17.30 -7.37
C GLY A 41 -0.58 15.89 -6.85
N GLU A 42 -1.38 15.10 -7.59
CA GLU A 42 -1.49 13.66 -7.40
C GLU A 42 -0.10 13.00 -7.50
N GLU A 43 0.17 12.09 -6.57
CA GLU A 43 1.41 11.31 -6.53
C GLU A 43 1.04 9.88 -6.16
N VAL A 44 1.49 8.92 -6.98
CA VAL A 44 1.30 7.49 -6.75
C VAL A 44 2.67 6.88 -6.50
N ILE A 45 2.82 6.19 -5.37
CA ILE A 45 4.04 5.48 -5.00
C ILE A 45 3.67 4.02 -4.82
N LEU A 46 4.27 3.15 -5.64
CA LEU A 46 4.28 1.71 -5.40
C LEU A 46 5.54 1.34 -4.62
N THR A 47 5.34 0.71 -3.48
CA THR A 47 6.41 0.28 -2.58
C THR A 47 6.04 -1.06 -1.95
N ASP A 48 6.84 -1.51 -1.00
CA ASP A 48 6.61 -2.68 -0.17
C ASP A 48 6.27 -2.25 1.26
N LEU A 49 5.59 -3.11 2.02
CA LEU A 49 5.13 -2.82 3.38
C LEU A 49 6.26 -2.33 4.31
N SER A 50 7.48 -2.87 4.15
CA SER A 50 8.67 -2.47 4.91
C SER A 50 9.34 -1.17 4.43
N ARG A 51 8.94 -0.64 3.28
CA ARG A 51 9.58 0.50 2.60
C ARG A 51 8.62 1.66 2.38
N ILE A 52 7.61 1.80 3.23
CA ILE A 52 6.66 2.90 3.16
C ILE A 52 7.40 4.22 3.43
N PRO A 53 7.37 5.21 2.51
CA PRO A 53 7.99 6.51 2.72
C PRO A 53 7.11 7.38 3.61
N TYR A 54 7.20 7.22 4.92
CA TYR A 54 6.32 7.89 5.90
C TYR A 54 6.29 9.41 5.76
N GLU A 55 7.38 10.03 5.33
CA GLU A 55 7.52 11.47 5.09
C GLU A 55 6.68 11.98 3.91
N LYS A 56 6.36 11.10 2.95
CA LYS A 56 5.48 11.38 1.81
C LYS A 56 4.00 11.17 2.13
N VAL A 57 3.70 10.58 3.30
CA VAL A 57 2.33 10.26 3.73
C VAL A 57 1.80 11.36 4.65
N ASP A 58 0.61 11.86 4.30
CA ASP A 58 -0.12 12.92 5.02
C ASP A 58 -1.63 12.62 5.12
N MET A 59 -2.42 13.62 5.51
CA MET A 59 -3.88 13.48 5.66
C MET A 59 -4.62 13.36 4.31
N ASN A 60 -3.99 13.73 3.20
CA ASN A 60 -4.56 13.63 1.85
C ASN A 60 -4.09 12.35 1.14
N SER A 61 -3.53 11.41 1.89
CA SER A 61 -3.00 10.15 1.40
C SER A 61 -3.94 8.98 1.70
N LEU A 62 -3.99 8.02 0.78
CA LEU A 62 -4.62 6.71 0.96
C LEU A 62 -3.53 5.63 0.87
N LEU A 63 -3.50 4.71 1.83
CA LEU A 63 -2.64 3.53 1.76
C LEU A 63 -3.46 2.29 1.41
N ILE A 64 -3.08 1.63 0.32
CA ILE A 64 -3.65 0.37 -0.15
C ILE A 64 -2.60 -0.72 0.12
N ILE A 65 -2.88 -1.60 1.08
CA ILE A 65 -1.99 -2.70 1.45
C ILE A 65 -2.54 -3.97 0.81
N GLY A 66 -1.69 -4.66 0.05
CA GLY A 66 -2.04 -5.88 -0.65
C GLY A 66 -2.39 -7.03 0.30
N ASN A 67 -3.10 -8.02 -0.22
CA ASN A 67 -3.25 -9.31 0.43
C ASN A 67 -2.11 -10.26 0.02
N SER A 68 -2.17 -11.52 0.47
CA SER A 68 -1.17 -12.56 0.18
C SER A 68 -1.05 -12.94 -1.30
N GLU A 69 -2.05 -12.63 -2.13
CA GLU A 69 -2.03 -12.91 -3.57
C GLU A 69 -1.65 -11.68 -4.40
N THR A 70 -1.49 -10.52 -3.75
CA THR A 70 -1.20 -9.27 -4.44
C THR A 70 0.25 -9.21 -4.86
N PHE A 71 0.51 -8.82 -6.10
CA PHE A 71 1.86 -8.64 -6.65
C PHE A 71 1.97 -7.33 -7.43
N ARG A 72 3.21 -6.90 -7.69
CA ARG A 72 3.49 -5.77 -8.58
C ARG A 72 3.78 -6.28 -9.99
N TRP A 73 3.25 -5.60 -11.00
CA TRP A 73 3.59 -5.82 -12.39
C TRP A 73 3.75 -4.47 -13.07
N LYS A 74 4.99 -4.13 -13.46
CA LYS A 74 5.35 -2.77 -13.88
C LYS A 74 4.87 -1.75 -12.84
N ASP A 75 4.12 -0.75 -13.29
CA ASP A 75 3.56 0.34 -12.46
C ASP A 75 2.17 0.00 -11.88
N TYR A 76 1.80 -1.29 -11.85
CA TYR A 76 0.53 -1.76 -11.32
C TYR A 76 0.72 -2.63 -10.08
N MET A 77 -0.26 -2.53 -9.19
CA MET A 77 -0.47 -3.44 -8.07
C MET A 77 -1.73 -4.26 -8.37
N ILE A 78 -1.58 -5.58 -8.44
CA ILE A 78 -2.61 -6.49 -8.95
C ILE A 78 -2.90 -7.56 -7.90
N THR A 79 -4.17 -7.69 -7.56
CA THR A 79 -4.70 -8.86 -6.83
C THR A 79 -5.51 -9.69 -7.82
N PRO A 80 -5.06 -10.90 -8.20
CA PRO A 80 -5.84 -11.77 -9.06
C PRO A 80 -7.22 -12.04 -8.47
N ARG A 81 -8.23 -12.10 -9.34
CA ARG A 81 -9.49 -12.74 -8.98
C ARG A 81 -9.25 -14.25 -8.86
N GLY A 82 -9.96 -14.93 -7.96
CA GLY A 82 -9.79 -16.35 -7.58
C GLY A 82 -9.88 -17.42 -8.69
N TYR A 83 -9.87 -17.03 -9.97
CA TYR A 83 -9.62 -17.91 -11.11
C TYR A 83 -8.12 -18.08 -11.41
N SER A 84 -7.22 -17.52 -10.60
CA SER A 84 -5.77 -17.70 -10.72
C SER A 84 -5.33 -19.18 -10.67
N LYS A 85 -6.12 -20.08 -10.05
CA LYS A 85 -5.92 -21.53 -10.18
C LYS A 85 -6.33 -22.12 -11.54
N LYS A 86 -7.15 -21.40 -12.31
CA LYS A 86 -7.67 -21.82 -13.63
C LYS A 86 -6.79 -21.35 -14.79
N TYR A 87 -6.03 -20.26 -14.62
CA TYR A 87 -5.14 -19.72 -15.64
C TYR A 87 -3.76 -19.46 -15.04
N GLU A 88 -2.70 -20.03 -15.63
CA GLU A 88 -1.32 -19.72 -15.25
C GLU A 88 -0.99 -18.27 -15.61
N ILE A 89 -1.18 -17.36 -14.66
CA ILE A 89 -0.74 -15.97 -14.80
C ILE A 89 0.77 -15.94 -14.56
N ARG A 90 1.55 -15.82 -15.64
CA ARG A 90 3.00 -15.58 -15.53
C ARG A 90 3.23 -14.16 -14.99
N LYS A 91 3.97 -14.08 -13.88
CA LYS A 91 4.31 -12.83 -13.17
C LYS A 91 5.46 -12.11 -13.85
#